data_AF-A0A3S1QIF2-F1
#
_entry.id   AF-A0A3S1QIF2-F1
#
_cell.length_a   1.000
_cell.length_b   1.000
_cell.length_c   1.000
_cell.angle_alpha   90.00
_cell.angle_beta   90.00
_cell.angle_gamma   90.00
#
_symmetry.space_group_name_H-M   'P 1'
#
loop_
_entity.id
_entity.type
_entity.pdbx_description
1 polymer ?
#
loop_
_entity_poly.entity_id
_entity_poly.type
_entity_poly.pdbx_seq_one_letter_code
_entity_poly.pdbx_strand_id
1 'polypeptide(L)' 'MNVQPASNPWARAPVLRAELEPIWPYMEEESVSEIAINRPGEVFIERLGATEMEHVVKRELTKNWIRSV' A
#
# COMPACT_ATOMS: atom_id res chain seq x y z
N MET A 1 8.71 11.27 -27.05
CA MET A 1 9.68 11.33 -25.93
C MET A 1 9.61 10.02 -25.21
N ASN A 2 10.71 9.28 -25.15
CA ASN A 2 10.79 8.06 -24.35
C ASN A 2 11.07 8.49 -22.91
N VAL A 3 10.05 8.52 -22.05
CA VAL A 3 10.24 8.85 -20.63
C VAL A 3 10.82 7.60 -19.99
N GLN A 4 12.14 7.57 -19.80
CA GLN A 4 12.75 6.52 -18.98
C GLN A 4 12.18 6.66 -17.56
N PRO A 5 11.59 5.60 -16.97
CA PRO A 5 11.18 5.67 -15.59
C PRO A 5 12.38 6.05 -14.73
N ALA A 6 12.17 6.92 -13.75
CA ALA A 6 13.20 7.17 -12.74
C ALA A 6 13.59 5.82 -12.13
N SER A 7 14.90 5.56 -12.00
CA SER A 7 15.45 4.30 -11.48
C SER A 7 14.89 3.90 -10.11
N ASN A 8 14.36 4.86 -9.35
CA ASN A 8 13.46 4.65 -8.24
C ASN A 8 12.50 5.85 -8.12
N PRO A 9 11.19 5.72 -8.41
CA PRO A 9 10.24 6.83 -8.31
C PRO A 9 10.10 7.38 -6.88
N TRP A 10 10.37 6.54 -5.87
CA TRP A 10 10.28 6.90 -4.46
C TRP A 10 11.47 7.71 -3.94
N ALA A 11 12.56 7.81 -4.72
CA ALA A 11 13.69 8.68 -4.37
C ALA A 11 13.28 10.15 -4.24
N ARG A 12 12.20 10.56 -4.91
CA ARG A 12 11.64 11.91 -4.84
C ARG A 12 10.64 12.12 -3.69
N ALA A 13 10.22 11.04 -3.02
CA ALA A 13 9.23 11.07 -1.95
C ALA A 13 9.61 10.14 -0.78
N PRO A 14 10.80 10.32 -0.16
CA PRO A 14 11.30 9.40 0.86
C PRO A 14 10.43 9.36 2.12
N VAL A 15 9.81 10.49 2.49
CA VAL A 15 8.90 10.56 3.65
C VAL A 15 7.62 9.77 3.37
N LEU A 16 6.97 10.00 2.22
CA LEU A 16 5.77 9.26 1.84
C LEU A 16 6.06 7.75 1.76
N ARG A 17 7.20 7.35 1.20
CA ARG A 17 7.62 5.95 1.19
C ARG A 17 7.75 5.37 2.60
N ALA A 18 8.29 6.14 3.55
CA ALA A 18 8.43 5.69 4.94
C ALA A 18 7.08 5.58 5.64
N GLU A 19 6.16 6.52 5.42
CA GLU A 19 4.80 6.47 5.98
C GLU A 19 3.99 5.29 5.41
N LEU A 20 4.21 4.91 4.16
CA LEU A 20 3.57 3.75 3.52
C LEU A 20 4.24 2.40 3.84
N GLU A 21 5.34 2.40 4.60
CA GLU A 21 6.09 1.17 4.94
C GLU A 21 5.20 0.03 5.44
N PRO A 22 4.21 0.26 6.32
CA PRO A 22 3.38 -0.84 6.83
C PRO A 22 2.67 -1.61 5.72
N ILE A 23 2.20 -0.94 4.66
CA ILE A 23 1.49 -1.60 3.54
C ILE A 23 2.38 -1.86 2.33
N TRP A 24 3.67 -1.52 2.42
CA TRP A 24 4.61 -1.61 1.33
C TRP A 24 4.71 -3.01 0.68
N PRO A 25 4.70 -4.12 1.44
CA PRO A 25 4.76 -5.44 0.83
C PRO A 25 3.65 -5.65 -0.21
N TYR A 26 2.42 -5.19 0.06
CA TYR A 26 1.30 -5.31 -0.87
C TYR A 26 1.43 -4.39 -2.08
N MET A 27 2.11 -3.25 -1.94
CA MET A 27 2.35 -2.32 -3.04
C MET A 27 3.38 -2.86 -4.05
N GLU A 28 4.23 -3.80 -3.64
CA GLU A 28 5.23 -4.45 -4.51
C GLU A 28 4.70 -5.71 -5.21
N GLU A 29 3.53 -6.20 -4.80
CA GLU A 29 2.93 -7.39 -5.37
C GLU A 29 2.21 -7.08 -6.69
N GLU A 30 2.71 -7.58 -7.82
CA GLU A 30 2.10 -7.36 -9.15
C GLU A 30 0.64 -7.84 -9.26
N SER A 31 0.24 -8.78 -8.40
CA SER A 31 -1.13 -9.29 -8.35
C SER A 31 -2.11 -8.35 -7.64
N VAL A 32 -1.64 -7.39 -6.85
CA VAL A 32 -2.51 -6.48 -6.09
C VAL A 32 -2.97 -5.34 -6.99
N SER A 33 -4.28 -5.20 -7.14
CA SER A 33 -4.90 -4.10 -7.89
C SER A 33 -5.36 -2.96 -6.98
N GLU A 34 -5.79 -3.26 -5.76
CA GLU A 34 -6.30 -2.27 -4.80
C GLU A 34 -5.91 -2.63 -3.36
N ILE A 35 -5.62 -1.60 -2.56
CA ILE A 35 -5.45 -1.68 -1.10
C ILE A 35 -6.39 -0.67 -0.46
N ALA A 36 -7.32 -1.14 0.38
CA ALA A 36 -8.27 -0.30 1.10
C ALA A 36 -8.12 -0.43 2.62
N ILE A 37 -8.10 0.71 3.31
CA ILE A 37 -7.98 0.79 4.77
C ILE A 37 -9.16 1.60 5.29
N ASN A 38 -10.17 0.89 5.80
CA ASN A 38 -11.42 1.51 6.24
C ASN A 38 -11.45 1.84 7.73
N ARG A 39 -10.63 1.14 8.54
CA ARG A 39 -10.54 1.33 9.98
C ARG A 39 -9.17 0.85 10.50
N PRO A 40 -8.74 1.29 11.70
CA PRO A 40 -7.50 0.80 12.30
C PRO A 40 -7.49 -0.73 12.43
N GLY A 41 -6.34 -1.33 12.14
CA GLY A 41 -6.09 -2.75 12.34
C GLY A 41 -6.52 -3.65 11.17
N GLU A 42 -7.07 -3.10 10.08
CA GLU A 42 -7.61 -3.88 8.97
C GLU A 42 -7.14 -3.35 7.62
N VAL A 43 -6.82 -4.28 6.71
CA VAL A 43 -6.56 -4.01 5.29
C VAL A 43 -7.43 -4.92 4.46
N PHE A 44 -8.02 -4.37 3.41
CA PHE A 44 -8.72 -5.10 2.37
C PHE A 44 -7.90 -5.03 1.08
N ILE A 45 -7.62 -6.17 0.46
CA ILE A 45 -6.74 -6.26 -0.70
C ILE A 45 -7.53 -6.88 -1.85
N GLU A 46 -7.60 -6.17 -2.98
CA GLU A 46 -8.09 -6.73 -4.23
C GLU A 46 -6.91 -7.30 -5.02
N ARG A 47 -7.09 -8.51 -5.56
CA ARG A 47 -6.08 -9.19 -6.37
C ARG A 47 -6.63 -9.57 -7.73
N LEU A 48 -5.77 -9.49 -8.75
CA LEU A 48 -6.10 -9.87 -10.12
C LEU A 48 -6.54 -11.33 -10.17
N GLY A 49 -7.75 -11.56 -10.68
CA GLY A 49 -8.34 -12.88 -10.82
C GLY A 49 -8.98 -13.45 -9.55
N ALA A 50 -8.89 -12.76 -8.41
CA ALA A 50 -9.66 -13.12 -7.23
C ALA A 50 -11.13 -12.74 -7.39
N THR A 51 -12.03 -13.56 -6.84
CA THR A 51 -13.48 -13.28 -6.86
C THR A 51 -13.98 -12.57 -5.61
N GLU A 52 -13.11 -12.38 -4.62
CA GLU A 52 -13.41 -11.74 -3.34
C GLU A 52 -12.24 -10.88 -2.86
N MET A 53 -12.54 -9.89 -2.02
CA MET A 53 -11.52 -9.09 -1.35
C MET A 53 -10.89 -9.89 -0.21
N GLU A 54 -9.56 -9.95 -0.18
CA GLU A 54 -8.81 -10.51 0.95
C GLU A 54 -8.90 -9.55 2.14
N HIS A 55 -9.24 -10.06 3.31
CA HIS A 55 -9.26 -9.30 4.56
C HIS A 55 -8.09 -9.70 5.45
N VAL A 56 -7.19 -8.75 5.72
CA VAL A 56 -5.99 -8.96 6.53
C VAL A 56 -6.07 -8.15 7.82
N VAL A 57 -5.88 -8.83 8.95
CA VAL A 57 -5.71 -8.17 10.25
C VAL A 57 -4.28 -7.69 10.38
N LYS A 58 -4.09 -6.37 10.49
CA LYS A 58 -2.78 -5.71 10.52
C LYS A 58 -2.73 -4.66 11.62
N ARG A 59 -2.45 -5.11 12.85
CA ARG A 59 -2.55 -4.30 14.08
C ARG A 59 -1.64 -3.08 14.14
N GLU A 60 -0.56 -3.09 13.37
CA GLU A 60 0.36 -1.96 13.19
C GLU A 60 -0.28 -0.76 12.47
N LEU A 61 -1.38 -0.95 11.74
CA LEU A 61 -2.18 0.14 11.17
C LEU A 61 -3.04 0.79 12.24
N THR A 62 -2.42 1.66 13.02
CA THR A 62 -3.10 2.34 14.12
C THR A 62 -3.93 3.53 13.63
N LYS A 63 -4.85 3.98 14.48
CA LYS A 63 -5.58 5.24 14.25
C LYS A 63 -4.64 6.44 14.03
N ASN A 64 -3.50 6.47 14.72
CA ASN A 64 -2.55 7.56 14.61
C ASN A 64 -1.83 7.53 13.26
N TRP A 65 -1.47 6.33 12.79
CA TRP A 65 -0.90 6.14 11.46
C TRP A 65 -1.87 6.58 10.35
N ILE A 66 -3.14 6.18 10.41
CA ILE A 66 -4.16 6.63 9.41
C ILE A 66 -4.29 8.17 9.36
N ARG A 67 -3.99 8.87 10.47
CA ARG A 67 -4.04 10.34 10.52
C ARG A 67 -2.74 11.02 10.06
N SER A 68 -1.63 10.29 9.98
CA SER A 68 -0.32 10.83 9.62
C SER A 68 0.03 10.67 8.15
N VAL A 69 -0.57 9.67 7.48
CA VAL A 69 -0.48 9.44 6.03
C VAL A 69 -1.42 10.38 5.28
#